data_AF-A0A2A9ND17-F1
#
_entry.id   AF-A0A2A9ND17-F1
#
_cell.length_a   1.000
_cell.length_b   1.000
_cell.length_c   1.000
_cell.angle_alpha   90.00
_cell.angle_beta   90.00
_cell.angle_gamma   90.00
#
_symmetry.space_group_name_H-M   'P 1'
#
loop_
_entity.id
_entity.type
_entity.pdbx_description
1 polymer ?
#
loop_
_entity_poly.entity_id
_entity_poly.type
_entity_poly.pdbx_seq_one_letter_code
_entity_poly.pdbx_strand_id
1 'polypeptide(L)'
;MSGSGEQIQQSPWYSTASVASCNWVNGGRDKIDPAKLHLYVSRLSSSAAYGRVVGVGYKTTAGVITPIIRLDMDNTGKGIHFNAVQLSNPSRKLAAVITPTVGKTPAERTQLYMEYIKGLENRSAQFIWNWWLTGVAN
;
A
#
# COMPACT_ATOMS: atom_id res chain seq x y z
N MET A 1 22.74 -12.87 -9.09
CA MET A 1 22.09 -13.21 -7.81
C MET A 1 20.61 -12.87 -7.93
N SER A 2 19.76 -13.89 -7.97
CA SER A 2 18.30 -13.77 -8.06
C SER A 2 17.73 -13.30 -6.72
N GLY A 3 17.60 -12.00 -6.53
CA GLY A 3 16.88 -11.42 -5.39
C GLY A 3 15.37 -11.49 -5.59
N SER A 4 14.81 -12.70 -5.73
CA SER A 4 13.36 -12.92 -5.74
C SER A 4 12.89 -13.09 -4.30
N GLY A 5 12.53 -11.98 -3.66
CA GLY A 5 12.00 -11.96 -2.30
C GLY A 5 11.32 -10.64 -2.00
N GLU A 6 10.33 -10.68 -1.12
CA GLU A 6 9.74 -9.47 -0.55
C GLU A 6 10.77 -8.81 0.39
N GLN A 7 11.15 -7.57 0.09
CA GLN A 7 11.98 -6.78 0.99
C GLN A 7 11.11 -6.21 2.10
N ILE A 8 11.54 -6.35 3.35
CA ILE A 8 10.88 -5.71 4.49
C ILE A 8 11.65 -4.42 4.83
N GLN A 9 10.94 -3.30 4.89
CA GLN A 9 11.50 -2.02 5.34
C GLN A 9 10.73 -1.53 6.57
N GLN A 10 11.41 -1.37 7.69
CA GLN A 10 10.84 -0.82 8.91
C GLN A 10 10.70 0.70 8.79
N SER A 11 9.56 1.23 9.19
CA SER A 11 9.22 2.65 9.12
C SER A 11 8.50 3.08 10.40
N PRO A 12 8.88 4.23 11.01
CA PRO A 12 8.28 4.65 12.27
C PRO A 12 6.83 5.13 12.10
N TRP A 13 6.46 5.65 10.92
CA TRP A 13 5.18 6.33 10.69
C TRP A 13 4.54 5.96 9.35
N TYR A 14 3.22 6.16 9.26
CA TYR A 14 2.44 5.99 8.02
C TYR A 14 3.05 6.74 6.84
N SER A 15 3.35 8.04 7.01
CA SER A 15 3.92 8.89 5.96
C SER A 15 5.28 8.39 5.48
N THR A 16 6.14 7.96 6.41
CA THR A 16 7.46 7.40 6.04
C THR A 16 7.31 6.09 5.27
N ALA A 17 6.37 5.22 5.65
CA ALA A 17 6.11 3.95 4.97
C ALA A 17 5.48 4.16 3.58
N SER A 18 4.58 5.13 3.44
CA SER A 18 3.94 5.46 2.17
C SER A 18 4.94 6.04 1.18
N VAL A 19 5.78 6.98 1.63
CA VAL A 19 6.83 7.59 0.80
C VAL A 19 7.84 6.53 0.35
N ALA A 20 8.27 5.66 1.26
CA ALA A 20 9.16 4.54 0.94
C ALA A 20 8.55 3.62 -0.14
N SER A 21 7.25 3.34 -0.04
CA SER A 21 6.52 2.52 -1.01
C SER A 21 6.44 3.17 -2.39
N CYS A 22 6.12 4.47 -2.46
CA CYS A 22 6.14 5.22 -3.72
C CYS A 22 7.54 5.27 -4.34
N ASN A 23 8.57 5.50 -3.53
CA ASN A 23 9.97 5.48 -3.99
C ASN A 23 10.40 4.12 -4.49
N TRP A 24 9.95 3.03 -3.86
CA TRP A 24 10.23 1.67 -4.31
C TRP A 24 9.66 1.39 -5.69
N VAL A 25 8.38 1.72 -5.90
CA VAL A 25 7.70 1.57 -7.19
C VAL A 25 8.41 2.39 -8.26
N ASN A 26 8.71 3.66 -7.96
CA ASN A 26 9.43 4.56 -8.86
C ASN A 26 10.93 4.24 -8.99
N GLY A 27 11.48 3.34 -8.19
CA GLY A 27 12.85 2.85 -8.32
C GLY A 27 13.02 1.83 -9.46
N GLY A 28 11.92 1.34 -10.03
CA GLY A 28 11.92 0.50 -11.22
C GLY A 28 12.28 1.28 -12.49
N ARG A 29 12.45 0.56 -13.61
CA ARG A 29 12.65 1.18 -14.93
C ARG A 29 11.42 1.99 -15.34
N ASP A 30 10.25 1.39 -15.16
CA ASP A 30 8.98 1.96 -15.57
C ASP A 30 8.42 2.83 -14.42
N LYS A 31 7.99 4.05 -14.74
CA LYS A 31 7.52 5.04 -13.77
C LYS A 31 6.00 5.08 -13.71
N ILE A 32 5.49 5.54 -12.58
CA ILE A 32 4.06 5.72 -12.39
C ILE A 32 3.61 6.98 -13.12
N ASP A 33 2.58 6.82 -13.94
CA ASP A 33 1.70 7.89 -14.41
C ASP A 33 0.47 7.94 -13.46
N PRO A 34 0.37 8.96 -12.58
CA PRO A 34 -0.70 9.05 -11.59
C PRO A 34 -2.09 9.24 -12.20
N ALA A 35 -2.19 9.82 -13.41
CA ALA A 35 -3.47 10.07 -14.06
C ALA A 35 -4.13 8.78 -14.58
N LYS A 36 -3.36 7.71 -14.72
CA LYS A 36 -3.82 6.37 -15.15
C LYS A 36 -4.11 5.43 -13.99
N LEU A 37 -3.91 5.87 -12.75
CA LEU A 37 -4.17 5.03 -11.58
C LEU A 37 -5.67 4.90 -11.32
N HIS A 38 -6.03 3.72 -10.82
CA HIS A 38 -7.38 3.40 -10.36
C HIS A 38 -7.34 3.00 -8.88
N LEU A 39 -8.45 3.23 -8.19
CA LEU A 39 -8.63 2.78 -6.82
C LEU A 39 -8.64 1.25 -6.76
N TYR A 40 -7.90 0.69 -5.83
CA TYR A 40 -7.91 -0.74 -5.53
C TYR A 40 -8.72 -1.00 -4.27
N VAL A 41 -9.74 -1.84 -4.42
CA VAL A 41 -10.66 -2.24 -3.35
C VAL A 41 -10.24 -3.60 -2.80
N SER A 42 -10.21 -3.73 -1.47
CA SER A 42 -9.93 -5.01 -0.81
C SER A 42 -10.97 -6.06 -1.18
N ARG A 43 -10.49 -7.26 -1.52
CA ARG A 43 -11.31 -8.39 -1.97
C ARG A 43 -11.32 -9.56 -0.98
N LEU A 44 -10.52 -9.50 0.08
CA LEU A 44 -10.44 -10.57 1.06
C LEU A 44 -11.56 -10.42 2.08
N SER A 45 -12.52 -11.34 2.10
CA SER A 45 -13.71 -11.27 2.97
C SER A 45 -13.38 -11.30 4.47
N SER A 46 -12.24 -11.88 4.85
CA SER A 46 -11.75 -11.86 6.23
C SER A 46 -11.03 -10.57 6.63
N SER A 47 -10.79 -9.64 5.69
CA SER A 47 -10.21 -8.33 5.99
C SER A 47 -11.25 -7.41 6.60
N ALA A 48 -10.88 -6.67 7.66
CA ALA A 48 -11.72 -5.60 8.21
C ALA A 48 -12.06 -4.50 7.17
N ALA A 49 -11.24 -4.37 6.12
CA ALA A 49 -11.44 -3.43 5.03
C ALA A 49 -12.12 -4.04 3.79
N TYR A 50 -12.74 -5.22 3.89
CA TYR A 50 -13.44 -5.85 2.75
C TYR A 50 -14.42 -4.88 2.08
N GLY A 51 -14.33 -4.75 0.76
CA GLY A 51 -15.16 -3.82 -0.02
C GLY A 51 -14.76 -2.34 0.09
N ARG A 52 -13.67 -2.00 0.80
CA ARG A 52 -13.16 -0.64 0.92
C ARG A 52 -11.89 -0.40 0.11
N VAL A 53 -11.64 0.86 -0.23
CA VAL A 53 -10.39 1.29 -0.89
C VAL A 53 -9.22 1.08 0.06
N VAL A 54 -8.22 0.33 -0.40
CA VAL A 54 -6.99 0.06 0.38
C VAL A 54 -5.73 0.43 -0.41
N GLY A 55 -5.86 0.80 -1.69
CA GLY A 55 -4.69 1.01 -2.54
C GLY A 55 -4.99 1.67 -3.86
N VAL A 56 -3.96 1.71 -4.68
CA VAL A 56 -4.00 2.19 -6.07
C VAL A 56 -3.29 1.20 -6.98
N GLY A 57 -3.71 1.16 -8.24
CA GLY A 57 -3.15 0.22 -9.20
C GLY A 57 -3.51 0.55 -10.64
N TYR A 58 -3.02 -0.26 -11.58
CA TYR A 58 -3.39 -0.16 -12.99
C TYR A 58 -4.50 -1.13 -13.35
N LYS A 59 -5.38 -0.68 -14.24
CA LYS A 59 -6.41 -1.51 -14.86
C LYS A 59 -5.76 -2.35 -15.97
N THR A 60 -5.91 -3.67 -15.89
CA THR A 60 -5.51 -4.58 -16.96
C THR A 60 -6.49 -4.50 -18.13
N THR A 61 -6.12 -5.06 -19.28
CA THR A 61 -7.01 -5.19 -20.45
C THR A 61 -8.31 -5.94 -20.11
N ALA A 62 -8.26 -6.89 -19.17
CA ALA A 62 -9.44 -7.62 -18.68
C ALA A 62 -10.31 -6.79 -17.71
N GLY A 63 -9.99 -5.51 -17.50
CA GLY A 63 -10.72 -4.62 -16.62
C GLY A 63 -10.43 -4.78 -15.13
N VAL A 64 -9.50 -5.65 -14.76
CA VAL A 64 -9.14 -5.93 -13.37
C VAL A 64 -8.10 -4.91 -12.88
N ILE A 65 -8.32 -4.30 -11.72
CA ILE A 65 -7.28 -3.46 -11.09
C ILE A 65 -6.25 -4.36 -10.40
N THR A 66 -5.00 -4.26 -10.84
CA THR A 66 -3.82 -4.88 -10.21
C THR A 66 -3.16 -3.84 -9.31
N PRO A 67 -3.05 -4.07 -8.00
CA PRO A 67 -2.50 -3.07 -7.07
C PRO A 67 -1.01 -2.89 -7.30
N ILE A 68 -0.56 -1.64 -7.21
CA ILE A 68 0.85 -1.28 -7.23
C ILE A 68 1.33 -0.93 -5.82
N ILE A 69 0.50 -0.21 -5.08
CA ILE A 69 0.64 0.00 -3.63
C ILE A 69 -0.71 -0.27 -3.00
N ARG A 70 -0.72 -1.04 -1.91
CA ARG A 70 -1.88 -1.21 -1.03
C ARG A 70 -1.46 -1.20 0.42
N LEU A 71 -2.29 -0.64 1.28
CA LEU A 71 -2.20 -0.75 2.72
C LEU A 71 -2.84 -2.07 3.14
N ASP A 72 -2.09 -2.90 3.87
CA ASP A 72 -2.56 -4.15 4.43
C ASP A 72 -2.32 -4.16 5.94
N MET A 73 -3.00 -5.08 6.62
CA MET A 73 -2.81 -5.37 8.04
C MET A 73 -2.68 -6.88 8.21
N ASP A 74 -1.62 -7.31 8.89
CA ASP A 74 -1.49 -8.68 9.37
C ASP A 74 -1.58 -8.77 10.90
N ASN A 75 -1.81 -10.00 11.37
CA ASN A 75 -1.76 -10.36 12.78
C ASN A 75 -0.59 -11.29 13.11
N THR A 76 0.31 -11.54 12.16
CA THR A 76 1.30 -12.62 12.23
C THR A 76 2.76 -12.16 12.11
N GLY A 77 3.04 -10.86 11.94
CA GLY A 77 4.41 -10.36 12.12
C GLY A 77 4.75 -8.96 11.61
N LYS A 78 3.96 -8.36 10.72
CA LYS A 78 4.24 -7.02 10.15
C LYS A 78 3.28 -5.95 10.64
N GLY A 79 2.19 -6.31 11.30
CA GLY A 79 1.16 -5.36 11.69
C GLY A 79 0.60 -4.61 10.46
N ILE A 80 0.45 -3.29 10.55
CA ILE A 80 0.04 -2.45 9.42
C ILE A 80 1.26 -2.14 8.55
N HIS A 81 1.12 -2.35 7.25
CA HIS A 81 2.21 -2.15 6.29
C HIS A 81 1.69 -1.80 4.90
N PHE A 82 2.52 -1.13 4.12
CA PHE A 82 2.28 -0.96 2.69
C PHE A 82 2.95 -2.09 1.92
N ASN A 83 2.19 -2.77 1.06
CA ASN A 83 2.72 -3.68 0.06
C ASN A 83 2.87 -2.93 -1.27
N ALA A 84 4.09 -2.91 -1.80
CA ALA A 84 4.44 -2.22 -3.03
C ALA A 84 5.13 -3.16 -4.04
N VAL A 85 4.82 -3.02 -5.33
CA VAL A 85 5.42 -3.83 -6.40
C VAL A 85 6.04 -2.96 -7.49
N GLN A 86 7.21 -3.33 -7.99
CA GLN A 86 7.80 -2.60 -9.12
C GLN A 86 7.07 -2.94 -10.42
N LEU A 87 6.66 -1.92 -11.17
CA LEU A 87 5.98 -2.08 -12.46
C LEU A 87 6.80 -2.91 -13.46
N SER A 88 8.07 -2.54 -13.62
CA SER A 88 8.98 -3.22 -14.56
C SER A 88 9.35 -4.63 -14.13
N ASN A 89 9.10 -4.99 -12.87
CA ASN A 89 9.37 -6.32 -12.33
C ASN A 89 8.47 -6.64 -11.12
N PRO A 90 7.25 -7.18 -11.34
CA PRO A 90 6.29 -7.46 -10.27
C PRO A 90 6.75 -8.50 -9.25
N SER A 91 7.83 -9.24 -9.53
CA SER A 91 8.44 -10.15 -8.56
C SER A 91 9.26 -9.42 -7.48
N ARG A 92 9.60 -8.14 -7.70
CA ARG A 92 10.22 -7.27 -6.70
C ARG A 92 9.16 -6.57 -5.86
N LYS A 93 9.06 -7.01 -4.61
CA LYS A 93 8.05 -6.54 -3.66
C LYS A 93 8.72 -5.86 -2.47
N LEU A 94 8.04 -4.87 -1.91
CA LEU A 94 8.38 -4.25 -0.64
C LEU A 94 7.18 -4.33 0.30
N ALA A 95 7.44 -4.71 1.55
CA ALA A 95 6.56 -4.48 2.69
C ALA A 95 7.16 -3.36 3.55
N ALA A 96 6.62 -2.15 3.45
CA ALA A 96 7.00 -1.02 4.30
C ALA A 96 6.16 -1.06 5.59
N VAL A 97 6.77 -1.58 6.66
CA VAL A 97 6.12 -1.90 7.94
C VAL A 97 6.07 -0.68 8.84
N ILE A 98 4.89 -0.34 9.35
CA ILE A 98 4.72 0.69 10.37
C ILE A 98 5.04 0.07 11.73
N THR A 99 6.32 0.15 12.13
CA THR A 99 6.90 -0.62 13.25
C THR A 99 6.10 -0.52 14.57
N PRO A 100 5.58 0.65 15.00
CA PRO A 100 4.78 0.75 16.22
C PRO A 100 3.49 -0.10 16.22
N THR A 101 3.05 -0.60 15.06
CA THR A 101 1.81 -1.39 14.94
C THR A 101 2.03 -2.90 15.12
N VAL A 102 3.28 -3.36 15.09
CA VAL A 102 3.63 -4.78 15.27
C VAL A 102 3.29 -5.24 16.68
N GLY A 103 3.61 -4.44 17.70
CA GLY A 103 3.34 -4.76 19.11
C GLY A 103 1.90 -4.49 19.59
N LYS A 104 1.02 -3.97 18.72
CA LYS A 104 -0.38 -3.71 19.09
C LYS A 104 -1.18 -5.00 19.22
N THR A 105 -2.18 -5.00 20.08
CA THR A 105 -3.18 -6.07 20.09
C THR A 105 -3.94 -6.10 18.76
N PRO A 106 -4.56 -7.24 18.38
CA PRO A 106 -5.35 -7.32 17.14
C PRO A 106 -6.46 -6.25 17.07
N ALA A 107 -7.12 -5.94 18.20
CA ALA A 107 -8.18 -4.94 18.26
C ALA A 107 -7.66 -3.51 18.01
N GLU A 108 -6.61 -3.09 18.73
CA GLU A 108 -6.01 -1.76 18.55
C GLU A 108 -5.44 -1.58 17.14
N ARG A 109 -4.82 -2.63 16.59
CA ARG A 109 -4.29 -2.61 15.23
C ARG A 109 -5.42 -2.46 14.20
N THR A 110 -6.51 -3.20 14.39
CA THR A 110 -7.69 -3.11 13.51
C THR A 110 -8.29 -1.71 13.56
N GLN A 111 -8.44 -1.13 14.74
CA GLN A 111 -8.95 0.24 14.88
C GLN A 111 -8.07 1.24 14.12
N LEU A 112 -6.76 1.24 14.36
CA LEU A 112 -5.83 2.16 13.69
C LEU A 112 -5.80 1.93 12.16
N TYR A 113 -5.84 0.67 11.73
CA TYR A 113 -5.92 0.34 10.31
C TYR A 113 -7.18 0.94 9.67
N MET A 114 -8.33 0.81 10.33
CA MET A 114 -9.58 1.39 9.82
C MET A 114 -9.58 2.92 9.82
N GLU A 115 -8.89 3.57 10.75
CA GLU A 115 -8.66 5.02 10.70
C GLU A 115 -7.86 5.42 9.45
N TYR A 116 -6.81 4.66 9.09
CA TYR A 116 -6.09 4.88 7.84
C TYR A 116 -6.95 4.64 6.60
N ILE A 117 -7.76 3.58 6.59
CA ILE A 117 -8.67 3.29 5.47
C ILE A 117 -9.69 4.41 5.27
N LYS A 118 -10.24 4.96 6.35
CA LYS A 118 -11.15 6.12 6.28
C LYS A 118 -10.50 7.33 5.60
N GLY A 119 -9.19 7.54 5.77
CA GLY A 119 -8.45 8.60 5.08
C GLY A 119 -8.39 8.45 3.55
N LEU A 120 -8.56 7.22 3.04
CA LEU A 120 -8.58 6.93 1.61
C LEU A 120 -9.97 7.07 0.98
N GLU A 121 -11.03 7.07 1.79
CA GLU A 121 -12.40 7.13 1.30
C GLU A 121 -12.71 8.47 0.64
N ASN A 122 -13.53 8.44 -0.42
CA ASN A 122 -13.93 9.62 -1.20
C ASN A 122 -12.77 10.40 -1.83
N ARG A 123 -11.59 9.78 -2.01
CA ARG A 123 -10.43 10.35 -2.70
C ARG A 123 -10.22 9.71 -4.07
N SER A 124 -9.64 10.45 -5.00
CA SER A 124 -9.21 9.90 -6.28
C SER A 124 -7.91 9.10 -6.13
N ALA A 125 -7.65 8.18 -7.06
CA ALA A 125 -6.40 7.40 -7.05
C ALA A 125 -5.16 8.31 -7.23
N GLN A 126 -5.28 9.36 -8.04
CA GLN A 126 -4.23 10.37 -8.21
C GLN A 126 -3.96 11.13 -6.91
N PHE A 127 -5.00 11.50 -6.17
CA PHE A 127 -4.85 12.16 -4.86
C PHE A 127 -4.13 11.25 -3.87
N ILE A 128 -4.57 9.99 -3.74
CA ILE A 128 -3.94 9.01 -2.83
C ILE A 128 -2.46 8.81 -3.19
N TRP A 129 -2.15 8.67 -4.48
CA TRP A 129 -0.78 8.55 -4.95
C TRP A 129 0.07 9.76 -4.56
N ASN A 130 -0.42 10.98 -4.83
CA ASN A 130 0.31 12.21 -4.51
C ASN A 130 0.52 12.36 -3.00
N TRP A 131 -0.52 12.10 -2.20
CA TRP A 131 -0.42 12.10 -0.75
C TRP A 131 0.62 11.10 -0.25
N TRP A 132 0.59 9.86 -0.75
CA TRP A 132 1.55 8.84 -0.34
C TRP A 132 2.98 9.15 -0.77
N LEU A 133 3.15 9.76 -1.95
CA LEU A 133 4.45 10.14 -2.49
C LEU A 133 5.10 11.27 -1.69
N THR A 134 4.33 12.23 -1.17
CA THR A 134 4.84 13.37 -0.40
C THR A 134 4.83 13.12 1.11
N GLY A 135 4.00 12.19 1.59
CA GLY A 135 3.71 12.02 3.01
C GLY A 135 2.83 13.13 3.60
N VAL A 136 2.32 14.05 2.76
CA VAL A 136 1.52 15.22 3.15
C VAL A 136 0.21 15.22 2.37
N ALA A 137 -0.91 15.29 3.09
CA ALA A 137 -2.24 15.37 2.47
C ALA A 137 -2.49 16.81 2.00
N ASN A 138 -2.09 17.11 0.77
CA ASN A 138 -2.34 18.40 0.10
C ASN A 138 -3.47 18.25 -0.91
#